data_AF-A0A9P6R044-F1
#
_entry.id   AF-A0A9P6R044-F1
#
_cell.length_a   1.000
_cell.length_b   1.000
_cell.length_c   1.000
_cell.angle_alpha   90.00
_cell.angle_beta   90.00
_cell.angle_gamma   90.00
#
_symmetry.space_group_name_H-M   'P 1'
#
loop_
_entity.id
_entity.type
_entity.pdbx_description
1 polymer ?
#
loop_
_entity_poly.entity_id
_entity_poly.type
_entity_poly.pdbx_seq_one_letter_code
_entity_poly.pdbx_strand_id
1 'polypeptide(L)'
;MPHSPTLADPHPIPPPLIRANSAVSLYQSCLNLIERLAGVPNFEQYLDPDLLHNIYAGSPCTATSANDPVSQLWVLFRLGAPLACIFNGLRPKQLLKINNTGCSLNNVNACKASVFHFLVACLQELQFKDDDLFTISELYQDDTNGFVK
;
A
#
# COMPACT_ATOMS: atom_id res chain seq x y z
N MET A 1 -10.93 77.91 -13.81
CA MET A 1 -11.83 76.80 -13.45
C MET A 1 -10.98 75.54 -13.43
N PRO A 2 -10.64 74.98 -12.26
CA PRO A 2 -9.79 73.80 -12.16
C PRO A 2 -10.61 72.53 -12.36
N HIS A 3 -10.12 71.61 -13.19
CA HIS A 3 -10.69 70.28 -13.40
C HIS A 3 -10.24 69.33 -12.29
N SER A 4 -11.19 68.67 -11.65
CA SER A 4 -10.97 67.63 -10.64
C SER A 4 -10.30 66.38 -11.24
N PRO A 5 -9.39 65.70 -10.52
CA PRO A 5 -8.88 64.40 -10.94
C PRO A 5 -9.85 63.28 -10.54
N THR A 6 -10.17 62.43 -11.51
CA THR A 6 -10.95 61.20 -11.34
C THR A 6 -10.18 60.20 -10.48
N LEU A 7 -10.82 59.77 -9.40
CA LEU A 7 -10.37 58.74 -8.47
C LEU A 7 -10.21 57.40 -9.21
N ALA A 8 -8.99 56.84 -9.21
CA ALA A 8 -8.71 55.52 -9.76
C ALA A 8 -9.25 54.44 -8.81
N ASP A 9 -10.06 53.54 -9.36
CA ASP A 9 -10.68 52.39 -8.71
C ASP A 9 -9.61 51.33 -8.34
N PRO A 10 -9.55 50.81 -7.09
CA PRO A 10 -8.60 49.78 -6.72
C PRO A 10 -9.09 48.40 -7.19
N HIS A 11 -8.41 47.86 -8.21
CA HIS A 11 -8.61 46.49 -8.69
C HIS A 11 -8.44 45.46 -7.56
N PRO A 12 -9.33 44.46 -7.41
CA PRO A 12 -9.17 43.42 -6.39
C PRO A 12 -7.95 42.55 -6.72
N ILE A 13 -7.12 42.35 -5.69
CA ILE A 13 -5.97 41.45 -5.70
C ILE A 13 -6.55 40.01 -5.76
N PRO A 14 -6.13 39.16 -6.71
CA PRO A 14 -6.58 37.76 -6.73
C PRO A 14 -6.10 37.05 -5.44
N PRO A 15 -6.91 36.14 -4.87
CA PRO A 15 -6.53 35.41 -3.68
C PRO A 15 -5.26 34.59 -3.96
N PRO A 16 -4.40 34.38 -2.94
CA PRO A 16 -3.22 33.54 -3.10
C PRO A 16 -3.69 32.15 -3.52
N LEU A 17 -3.07 31.60 -4.58
CA LEU A 17 -3.25 30.20 -4.94
C LEU A 17 -2.81 29.37 -3.72
N ILE A 18 -3.79 28.91 -2.95
CA ILE A 18 -3.60 27.87 -1.95
C ILE A 18 -2.98 26.73 -2.73
N ARG A 19 -1.71 26.43 -2.42
CA ARG A 19 -1.04 25.24 -2.89
C ARG A 19 -1.85 24.08 -2.33
N ALA A 20 -2.82 23.60 -3.09
CA ALA A 20 -3.55 22.39 -2.79
C ALA A 20 -2.49 21.29 -2.74
N ASN A 21 -2.08 20.94 -1.53
CA ASN A 21 -1.39 19.69 -1.30
C ASN A 21 -2.44 18.63 -1.61
N SER A 22 -2.49 18.18 -2.87
CA SER A 22 -3.43 17.17 -3.32
C SER A 22 -3.03 15.87 -2.64
N ALA A 23 -3.54 15.65 -1.43
CA ALA A 23 -3.50 14.37 -0.76
C ALA A 23 -4.18 13.37 -1.70
N VAL A 24 -3.37 12.51 -2.32
CA VAL A 24 -3.86 11.42 -3.16
C VAL A 24 -4.74 10.55 -2.26
N SER A 25 -5.97 10.27 -2.70
CA SER A 25 -6.88 9.41 -1.92
C SER A 25 -6.26 8.03 -1.72
N LEU A 26 -6.60 7.33 -0.64
CA LEU A 26 -6.07 5.99 -0.35
C LEU A 26 -6.21 5.05 -1.56
N TYR A 27 -7.38 5.08 -2.20
CA TYR A 27 -7.65 4.32 -3.42
C TYR A 27 -6.63 4.61 -4.53
N GLN A 28 -6.38 5.89 -4.82
CA GLN A 28 -5.41 6.31 -5.85
C GLN A 28 -3.97 5.94 -5.45
N SER A 29 -3.65 5.99 -4.15
CA SER A 29 -2.35 5.53 -3.63
C SER A 29 -2.18 4.02 -3.81
N CYS A 30 -3.22 3.23 -3.58
CA CYS A 30 -3.24 1.79 -3.82
C CYS A 30 -3.08 1.45 -5.30
N LEU A 31 -3.74 2.18 -6.21
CA LEU A 31 -3.54 1.98 -7.66
C LEU A 31 -2.10 2.26 -8.08
N ASN A 32 -1.52 3.38 -7.64
CA ASN A 32 -0.10 3.69 -7.90
C ASN A 32 0.82 2.61 -7.32
N LEU A 33 0.47 2.04 -6.16
CA LEU A 33 1.26 0.95 -5.57
C LEU A 33 1.21 -0.29 -6.45
N ILE A 34 0.04 -0.69 -6.96
CA ILE A 34 -0.10 -1.84 -7.87
C ILE A 34 0.77 -1.67 -9.12
N GLU A 35 0.75 -0.49 -9.75
CA GLU A 35 1.61 -0.21 -10.91
C GLU A 35 3.10 -0.33 -10.57
N ARG A 36 3.52 0.16 -9.41
CA ARG A 36 4.92 0.04 -8.97
C ARG A 36 5.32 -1.39 -8.64
N LEU A 37 4.39 -2.17 -8.08
CA LEU A 37 4.59 -3.58 -7.78
C LEU A 37 4.76 -4.42 -9.05
N ALA A 38 4.10 -4.05 -10.15
CA ALA A 38 4.30 -4.71 -11.45
C ALA A 38 5.76 -4.59 -11.95
N GLY A 39 6.49 -3.53 -11.55
CA GLY A 39 7.91 -3.37 -11.85
C GLY A 39 8.86 -4.22 -10.97
N VAL A 40 8.35 -4.91 -9.95
CA VAL A 40 9.18 -5.72 -9.05
C VAL A 40 9.46 -7.09 -9.68
N PRO A 41 10.74 -7.53 -9.75
CA PRO A 41 11.08 -8.82 -10.32
C PRO A 41 10.33 -9.98 -9.65
N ASN A 42 9.74 -10.86 -10.46
CA ASN A 42 8.94 -12.03 -10.03
C ASN A 42 7.64 -11.70 -9.28
N PHE A 43 7.22 -10.43 -9.25
CA PHE A 43 5.99 -10.04 -8.57
C PHE A 43 4.73 -10.19 -9.44
N GLU A 44 4.86 -10.22 -10.77
CA GLU A 44 3.74 -10.27 -11.71
C GLU A 44 2.75 -11.42 -11.43
N GLN A 45 3.25 -12.58 -10.99
CA GLN A 45 2.41 -13.73 -10.64
C GLN A 45 1.38 -13.40 -9.53
N TYR A 46 1.68 -12.44 -8.66
CA TYR A 46 0.81 -12.04 -7.55
C TYR A 46 -0.25 -11.02 -7.96
N LEU A 47 -0.06 -10.36 -9.10
CA LEU A 47 -1.02 -9.43 -9.69
C LEU A 47 -1.93 -10.10 -10.72
N ASP A 48 -1.75 -11.41 -10.93
CA ASP A 48 -2.61 -12.20 -11.80
C ASP A 48 -4.06 -12.20 -11.26
N PRO A 49 -5.05 -11.83 -12.09
CA PRO A 49 -6.43 -11.68 -11.63
C PRO A 49 -7.06 -13.00 -11.18
N ASP A 50 -6.70 -14.14 -11.77
CA ASP A 50 -7.22 -15.44 -11.38
C ASP A 50 -6.66 -15.86 -10.01
N LEU A 51 -5.36 -15.65 -9.79
CA LEU A 51 -4.75 -15.86 -8.48
C LEU A 51 -5.40 -14.97 -7.42
N LEU A 52 -5.57 -13.68 -7.72
CA LEU A 52 -6.16 -12.73 -6.77
C LEU A 52 -7.61 -13.09 -6.42
N HIS A 53 -8.40 -13.49 -7.42
CA HIS A 53 -9.76 -14.00 -7.23
C HIS A 53 -9.78 -15.25 -6.33
N ASN A 54 -8.85 -16.19 -6.55
CA ASN A 54 -8.76 -17.41 -5.75
C ASN A 54 -8.37 -17.15 -4.28
N ILE A 55 -7.44 -16.22 -4.02
CA ILE A 55 -7.10 -15.84 -2.63
C ILE A 55 -8.31 -15.18 -1.97
N TYR A 56 -9.03 -14.33 -2.71
CA TYR A 56 -10.21 -13.64 -2.21
C TYR A 56 -11.34 -14.61 -1.86
N ALA A 57 -11.63 -15.57 -2.73
CA ALA A 57 -12.64 -16.61 -2.50
C ALA A 57 -12.30 -17.51 -1.29
N GLY A 58 -11.02 -17.70 -1.00
CA GLY A 58 -10.53 -18.43 0.18
C GLY A 58 -10.37 -17.56 1.43
N SER A 59 -10.61 -16.24 1.34
CA SER A 59 -10.45 -15.32 2.45
C SER A 59 -11.73 -15.26 3.31
N PRO A 60 -11.63 -15.38 4.64
CA PRO A 60 -12.79 -15.20 5.52
C PRO A 60 -13.24 -13.73 5.65
N CYS A 61 -12.51 -12.79 5.03
CA CYS A 61 -12.79 -11.36 5.12
C CYS A 61 -14.00 -10.96 4.29
N THR A 62 -14.89 -10.15 4.86
CA THR A 62 -16.08 -9.56 4.21
C THR A 62 -15.72 -8.39 3.29
N ALA A 63 -14.53 -8.37 2.69
CA ALA A 63 -14.09 -7.26 1.89
C ALA A 63 -15.13 -6.96 0.79
N THR A 64 -15.42 -5.67 0.61
CA THR A 64 -16.65 -5.19 -0.02
C THR A 64 -16.71 -5.45 -1.53
N SER A 65 -15.58 -5.75 -2.17
CA SER A 65 -15.55 -6.16 -3.58
C SER A 65 -14.16 -6.61 -4.02
N ALA A 66 -14.07 -7.70 -4.77
CA ALA A 66 -12.82 -8.17 -5.39
C ALA A 66 -12.22 -7.17 -6.40
N ASN A 67 -12.96 -6.11 -6.77
CA ASN A 67 -12.52 -5.05 -7.67
C ASN A 67 -11.96 -3.80 -6.96
N ASP A 68 -11.90 -3.80 -5.63
CA ASP A 68 -11.34 -2.68 -4.88
C ASP A 68 -9.82 -2.89 -4.63
N PRO A 69 -8.94 -1.99 -5.11
CA PRO A 69 -7.49 -2.14 -5.02
C PRO A 69 -6.98 -2.14 -3.58
N VAL A 70 -7.69 -1.51 -2.64
CA VAL A 70 -7.34 -1.55 -1.21
C VAL A 70 -7.52 -2.97 -0.69
N SER A 71 -8.70 -3.54 -0.90
CA SER A 71 -9.06 -4.92 -0.52
C SER A 71 -8.14 -5.96 -1.17
N GLN A 72 -7.81 -5.76 -2.44
CA GLN A 72 -6.89 -6.60 -3.20
C GLN A 72 -5.49 -6.65 -2.59
N LEU A 73 -4.87 -5.49 -2.37
CA LEU A 73 -3.54 -5.39 -1.75
C LEU A 73 -3.53 -5.94 -0.34
N TRP A 74 -4.61 -5.70 0.41
CA TRP A 74 -4.75 -6.18 1.78
C TRP A 74 -4.70 -7.70 1.87
N VAL A 75 -5.57 -8.38 1.12
CA VAL A 75 -5.63 -9.84 1.06
C VAL A 75 -4.33 -10.41 0.49
N LEU A 76 -3.72 -9.73 -0.48
CA LEU A 76 -2.46 -10.13 -1.07
C LEU A 76 -1.32 -10.13 -0.03
N PHE A 77 -1.14 -9.04 0.73
CA PHE A 77 -0.06 -8.95 1.71
C PHE A 77 -0.22 -9.91 2.89
N ARG A 78 -1.45 -10.32 3.21
CA ARG A 78 -1.70 -11.36 4.22
C ARG A 78 -1.05 -12.69 3.88
N LEU A 79 -0.84 -13.02 2.61
CA LEU A 79 -0.10 -14.24 2.23
C LEU A 79 1.35 -14.27 2.73
N GLY A 80 1.95 -13.10 2.98
CA GLY A 80 3.34 -12.95 3.40
C GLY A 80 4.38 -13.21 2.29
N ALA A 81 4.14 -14.18 1.40
CA ALA A 81 5.01 -14.46 0.24
C ALA A 81 5.21 -13.25 -0.70
N PRO A 82 4.18 -12.42 -1.00
CA PRO A 82 4.38 -11.19 -1.79
C PRO A 82 5.31 -10.19 -1.10
N LEU A 83 5.24 -10.05 0.23
CA LEU A 83 6.14 -9.16 1.00
C LEU A 83 7.60 -9.64 0.91
N ALA A 84 7.83 -10.95 1.01
CA ALA A 84 9.15 -11.53 0.81
C ALA A 84 9.67 -11.28 -0.62
N CYS A 85 8.80 -11.36 -1.63
CA CYS A 85 9.14 -11.05 -3.02
C CYS A 85 9.57 -9.58 -3.18
N ILE A 86 8.83 -8.64 -2.60
CA ILE A 86 9.17 -7.21 -2.61
C ILE A 86 10.53 -6.97 -1.98
N PHE A 87 10.75 -7.53 -0.77
CA PHE A 87 12.02 -7.40 -0.06
C PHE A 87 13.19 -7.95 -0.89
N ASN A 88 13.03 -9.13 -1.49
CA ASN A 88 14.04 -9.73 -2.36
C ASN A 88 14.34 -8.88 -3.60
N GLY A 89 13.36 -8.14 -4.12
CA GLY A 89 13.54 -7.18 -5.21
C GLY A 89 14.49 -6.03 -4.87
N LEU A 90 14.66 -5.70 -3.59
CA LEU A 90 15.62 -4.70 -3.10
C LEU A 90 17.07 -5.20 -3.14
N ARG A 91 17.29 -6.47 -3.48
CA ARG A 91 18.60 -7.15 -3.46
C ARG A 91 19.28 -7.05 -2.08
N PRO A 92 18.62 -7.54 -1.01
CA PRO A 92 19.19 -7.59 0.33
C PRO A 92 20.42 -8.51 0.37
N LYS A 93 21.18 -8.44 1.46
CA LYS A 93 22.31 -9.36 1.70
C LYS A 93 21.80 -10.78 1.85
N GLN A 94 20.66 -10.96 2.52
CA GLN A 94 20.00 -12.24 2.68
C GLN A 94 18.59 -12.21 2.11
N LEU A 95 18.33 -13.07 1.11
CA LEU A 95 17.00 -13.24 0.54
C LEU A 95 16.06 -13.95 1.51
N LEU A 96 14.82 -13.48 1.58
CA LEU A 96 13.74 -14.16 2.27
C LEU A 96 13.25 -15.36 1.48
N LYS A 97 12.95 -16.45 2.19
CA LYS A 97 12.41 -17.67 1.57
C LYS A 97 10.96 -17.44 1.16
N ILE A 98 10.68 -17.64 -0.14
CA ILE A 98 9.32 -17.60 -0.69
C ILE A 98 8.81 -19.05 -0.76
N ASN A 99 7.83 -19.39 0.07
CA ASN A 99 7.18 -20.70 0.00
C ASN A 99 6.01 -20.62 -1.00
N ASN A 100 6.26 -20.96 -2.26
CA ASN A 100 5.26 -20.92 -3.34
C ASN A 100 4.29 -22.13 -3.33
N THR A 101 4.42 -23.05 -2.37
CA THR A 101 3.56 -24.24 -2.28
C THR A 101 2.18 -23.87 -1.77
N GLY A 102 1.33 -23.39 -2.68
CA GLY A 102 -0.06 -23.05 -2.44
C GLY A 102 -0.24 -21.67 -1.80
N CYS A 103 -0.16 -20.61 -2.62
CA CYS A 103 -0.55 -19.24 -2.25
C CYS A 103 -2.03 -19.19 -1.88
N SER A 104 -2.36 -19.67 -0.69
CA SER A 104 -3.71 -19.80 -0.18
C SER A 104 -3.71 -19.46 1.30
N LEU A 105 -4.76 -18.78 1.74
CA LEU A 105 -4.96 -18.42 3.14
C LEU A 105 -5.31 -19.62 4.04
N ASN A 106 -5.34 -20.84 3.48
CA ASN A 106 -5.62 -22.08 4.22
C ASN A 106 -4.60 -22.39 5.32
N ASN A 107 -3.36 -21.89 5.20
CA ASN A 107 -2.33 -22.03 6.24
C ASN A 107 -1.92 -20.66 6.80
N VAL A 108 -2.84 -20.04 7.54
CA VAL A 108 -2.63 -18.73 8.20
C VAL A 108 -1.36 -18.68 9.03
N ASN A 109 -0.97 -19.77 9.70
CA ASN A 109 0.24 -19.80 10.52
C ASN A 109 1.52 -19.66 9.67
N ALA A 110 1.58 -20.34 8.52
CA ALA A 110 2.69 -20.17 7.58
C ALA A 110 2.71 -18.76 6.98
N CYS A 111 1.55 -18.21 6.63
CA CYS A 111 1.43 -16.84 6.13
C CYS A 111 1.94 -15.82 7.17
N LYS A 112 1.49 -15.92 8.43
CA LYS A 112 1.97 -15.07 9.54
C LYS A 112 3.47 -15.23 9.78
N ALA A 113 4.02 -16.44 9.66
CA ALA A 113 5.47 -16.66 9.77
C ALA A 113 6.23 -15.94 8.64
N SER A 114 5.73 -15.98 7.41
CA SER A 114 6.31 -15.22 6.29
C SER A 114 6.25 -13.71 6.52
N VAL A 115 5.13 -13.18 7.03
CA VAL A 115 5.01 -11.77 7.40
C VAL A 115 6.00 -11.41 8.52
N PHE A 116 6.13 -12.25 9.55
CA PHE A 116 7.09 -12.04 10.63
C PHE A 116 8.53 -11.94 10.10
N HIS A 117 8.95 -12.86 9.23
CA HIS A 117 10.28 -12.83 8.64
C HIS A 117 10.54 -11.57 7.81
N PHE A 118 9.52 -11.08 7.09
CA PHE A 118 9.61 -9.80 6.40
C PHE A 118 9.84 -8.64 7.37
N LEU A 119 9.07 -8.54 8.46
CA LEU A 119 9.22 -7.48 9.45
C LEU A 119 10.61 -7.50 10.10
N VAL A 120 11.10 -8.67 10.49
CA VAL A 120 12.45 -8.83 11.05
C VAL A 120 13.53 -8.39 10.05
N ALA A 121 13.38 -8.72 8.77
CA ALA A 121 14.34 -8.33 7.75
C ALA A 121 14.34 -6.82 7.49
N CYS A 122 13.18 -6.16 7.55
CA CYS A 122 13.10 -4.70 7.49
C CYS A 122 13.82 -4.03 8.68
N LEU A 123 13.67 -4.57 9.89
CA LEU A 123 14.40 -4.06 11.08
C LEU A 123 15.91 -4.25 10.93
N GLN A 124 16.35 -5.43 10.48
CA GLN A 124 17.77 -5.81 10.48
C GLN A 124 18.57 -5.25 9.31
N GLU A 125 18.02 -5.28 8.10
CA GLU A 125 18.74 -4.86 6.89
C GLU A 125 18.38 -3.45 6.42
N LEU A 126 17.12 -3.03 6.53
CA LEU A 126 16.68 -1.70 6.11
C LEU A 126 16.74 -0.65 7.24
N GLN A 127 17.00 -1.11 8.47
CA GLN A 127 17.08 -0.26 9.68
C GLN A 127 15.84 0.58 9.92
N PHE A 128 14.66 0.04 9.58
CA PHE A 128 13.39 0.68 9.90
C PHE A 128 13.18 0.68 11.42
N LYS A 129 12.46 1.68 11.92
CA LYS A 129 12.05 1.74 13.34
C LYS A 129 10.76 0.96 13.52
N ASP A 130 10.53 0.47 14.74
CA ASP A 130 9.29 -0.23 15.07
C ASP A 130 8.04 0.62 14.77
N ASP A 131 8.09 1.94 14.99
CA ASP A 131 6.98 2.86 14.73
C ASP A 131 6.60 3.01 13.24
N ASP A 132 7.54 2.70 12.35
CA ASP A 132 7.39 2.78 10.88
C ASP A 132 6.88 1.46 10.28
N LEU A 133 6.82 0.40 11.09
CA LEU A 133 6.37 -0.92 10.69
C LEU A 133 4.93 -1.18 11.15
N PHE A 134 4.21 -1.96 10.35
CA PHE A 134 2.95 -2.56 10.78
C PHE A 134 3.22 -3.84 11.58
N THR A 135 2.28 -4.22 12.42
CA THR A 135 2.28 -5.48 13.16
C THR A 135 1.48 -6.55 12.42
N ILE A 136 1.78 -7.81 12.71
CA ILE A 136 0.99 -8.94 12.19
C ILE A 136 -0.47 -8.81 12.59
N SER A 137 -0.75 -8.30 13.80
CA SER A 137 -2.12 -8.08 14.26
C SER A 137 -2.84 -7.04 13.40
N GLU A 138 -2.22 -5.90 13.10
CA GLU A 138 -2.82 -4.86 12.24
C GLU A 138 -3.10 -5.37 10.83
N LEU A 139 -2.19 -6.14 10.24
CA LEU A 139 -2.41 -6.71 8.91
C LEU A 139 -3.57 -7.73 8.90
N TYR A 140 -3.78 -8.45 10.00
CA TYR A 140 -4.80 -9.50 10.12
C TYR A 140 -6.13 -9.04 10.75
N GLN A 141 -6.23 -7.81 11.22
CA GLN A 141 -7.51 -7.22 11.65
C GLN A 141 -8.41 -6.91 10.45
N ASP A 142 -9.72 -7.04 10.58
CA ASP A 142 -10.69 -6.74 9.51
C ASP A 142 -10.99 -5.24 9.35
N ASP A 143 -10.22 -4.38 10.01
CA ASP A 143 -10.39 -2.93 10.02
C ASP A 143 -9.18 -2.22 9.39
N THR A 144 -9.43 -1.38 8.38
CA THR A 144 -8.38 -0.57 7.73
C THR A 144 -7.97 0.65 8.57
N ASN A 145 -8.61 0.86 9.73
CA ASN A 145 -8.33 1.95 10.66
C ASN A 145 -6.90 1.92 11.22
N GLY A 146 -6.22 0.77 11.22
CA GLY A 146 -4.83 0.66 11.66
C GLY A 146 -3.79 1.25 10.69
N PHE A 147 -4.18 1.60 9.45
CA PHE A 147 -3.25 2.03 8.39
C PHE A 147 -3.27 3.54 8.13
N VAL A 148 -4.12 4.29 8.82
CA VAL A 148 -4.13 5.76 8.83
C VAL A 148 -3.30 6.24 10.02
N LYS A 149 -1.99 6.44 9.81
CA LYS A 149 -1.08 7.20 10.69
C LYS A 149 -0.59 8.44 9.95
#